data_AF-A0A453C078-F1
#
_entry.id   AF-A0A453C078-F1
#
_cell.length_a   1.000
_cell.length_b   1.000
_cell.length_c   1.000
_cell.angle_alpha   90.00
_cell.angle_beta   90.00
_cell.angle_gamma   90.00
#
_symmetry.space_group_name_H-M   'P 1'
#
loop_
_entity.id
_entity.type
_entity.pdbx_description
1 polymer ?
#
loop_
_entity_poly.entity_id
_entity_poly.type
_entity_poly.pdbx_seq_one_letter_code
_entity_poly.pdbx_strand_id
1 'polypeptide(L)'
;MQKLMALVQRTTDLYHELHALDRFEQDYRCQLKGSESSNQIEKGDNIQVVKLELKTQRSYVKNLKKRSLWSKTLEQVVEKLVDIVQYLHVEINVSYGTYDGGELSSAVNCQRLGPAGLALHYANTIIQIYSIVSRSGYVPANSRDALYQGLPPRVRLALPNKLRTSSMPRELTIDQIRAMMERTLKWLVPMAINTTWYRTHI
;
A
#
# COMPACT_ATOMS: atom_id res chain seq x y z
N MET A 1 6.99 -7.71 -18.73
CA MET A 1 7.57 -8.15 -17.44
C MET A 1 8.91 -8.89 -17.53
N GLN A 2 9.04 -10.02 -18.25
CA GLN A 2 10.29 -10.81 -18.27
C GLN A 2 11.56 -10.02 -18.66
N LYS A 3 11.47 -9.13 -19.66
CA LYS A 3 12.61 -8.26 -20.07
C LYS A 3 13.06 -7.30 -18.96
N LEU A 4 12.13 -6.77 -18.17
CA LEU A 4 12.42 -5.90 -17.04
C LEU A 4 13.06 -6.68 -15.89
N MET A 5 12.53 -7.86 -15.56
CA MET A 5 13.13 -8.73 -14.54
C MET A 5 14.57 -9.10 -14.90
N ALA A 6 14.85 -9.41 -16.17
CA ALA A 6 16.21 -9.66 -16.63
C ALA A 6 17.13 -8.42 -16.50
N LEU A 7 16.60 -7.21 -16.68
CA LEU A 7 17.37 -5.96 -16.50
C LEU A 7 17.61 -5.66 -15.02
N VAL A 8 16.62 -5.86 -14.17
CA VAL A 8 16.74 -5.72 -12.70
C VAL A 8 17.77 -6.72 -12.19
N GLN A 9 17.68 -7.99 -12.57
CA GLN A 9 18.67 -9.02 -12.18
C GLN A 9 20.08 -8.65 -12.62
N ARG A 10 20.26 -8.22 -13.89
CA ARG A 10 21.58 -7.76 -14.37
C ARG A 10 22.10 -6.53 -13.64
N THR A 11 21.22 -5.67 -13.11
CA THR A 11 21.61 -4.49 -12.33
C THR A 11 22.02 -4.90 -10.91
N THR A 12 21.33 -5.89 -10.34
CA THR A 12 21.71 -6.54 -9.08
C THR A 12 23.06 -7.25 -9.21
N ASP A 13 23.25 -8.06 -10.26
CA ASP A 13 24.52 -8.76 -10.52
C ASP A 13 25.65 -7.73 -10.70
N LEU A 14 25.42 -6.65 -11.45
CA LEU A 14 26.37 -5.55 -11.60
C LEU A 14 26.78 -4.94 -10.25
N TYR A 15 25.84 -4.76 -9.31
CA TYR A 15 26.12 -4.22 -7.99
C TYR A 15 27.02 -5.14 -7.16
N HIS A 16 26.74 -6.44 -7.17
CA HIS A 16 27.57 -7.44 -6.47
C HIS A 16 28.97 -7.52 -7.06
N GLU A 17 29.09 -7.49 -8.39
CA GLU A 17 30.37 -7.56 -9.10
C GLU A 17 31.20 -6.27 -8.97
N LEU A 18 30.56 -5.11 -8.85
CA LEU A 18 31.23 -3.85 -8.49
C LEU A 18 31.82 -3.93 -7.07
N HIS A 19 31.07 -4.48 -6.11
CA HIS A 19 31.56 -4.73 -4.75
C HIS A 19 32.70 -5.76 -4.71
N ALA A 20 32.61 -6.82 -5.51
CA ALA A 20 33.69 -7.79 -5.64
C ALA A 20 34.96 -7.16 -6.22
N LEU A 21 34.81 -6.31 -7.26
CA LEU A 21 35.93 -5.59 -7.85
C LEU A 21 36.61 -4.65 -6.86
N ASP A 22 35.84 -3.93 -6.04
CA ASP A 22 36.38 -3.04 -5.00
C ASP A 22 37.22 -3.83 -3.97
N ARG A 23 36.73 -5.00 -3.54
CA ARG A 23 37.50 -5.92 -2.68
C ARG A 23 38.79 -6.41 -3.33
N PHE A 24 38.75 -6.83 -4.60
CA PHE A 24 39.96 -7.27 -5.32
C PHE A 24 40.99 -6.13 -5.49
N GLU A 25 40.54 -4.89 -5.71
CA GLU A 25 41.42 -3.72 -5.76
C GLU A 25 42.05 -3.42 -4.39
N GLN A 26 41.29 -3.59 -3.30
CA GLN A 26 41.78 -3.48 -1.94
C GLN A 26 42.85 -4.54 -1.64
N ASP A 27 42.59 -5.80 -1.98
CA ASP A 27 43.51 -6.93 -1.76
C ASP A 27 44.81 -6.77 -2.55
N TYR A 28 44.71 -6.31 -3.81
CA TYR A 28 45.89 -5.98 -4.62
C TYR A 28 46.74 -4.87 -3.98
N ARG A 29 46.11 -3.82 -3.44
CA ARG A 29 46.82 -2.74 -2.72
C ARG A 29 47.48 -3.26 -1.44
N CYS A 30 46.84 -4.16 -0.71
CA CYS A 30 47.39 -4.78 0.50
C CYS A 30 48.61 -5.68 0.16
N GLN A 31 48.52 -6.49 -0.89
CA GLN A 31 49.64 -7.36 -1.33
C GLN A 31 50.85 -6.54 -1.82
N LEU A 32 50.62 -5.40 -2.47
CA LEU A 32 51.68 -4.45 -2.84
C LEU A 32 52.39 -3.88 -1.61
N LYS A 33 51.63 -3.48 -0.58
CA LYS A 33 52.20 -2.94 0.68
C LYS A 33 52.89 -4.01 1.53
N GLY A 34 52.40 -5.26 1.51
CA GLY A 34 53.03 -6.41 2.16
C GLY A 34 54.23 -6.99 1.39
N SER A 35 54.59 -6.41 0.24
CA SER A 35 55.67 -6.93 -0.62
C SER A 35 57.07 -6.65 -0.06
N GLU A 36 57.22 -5.73 0.90
CA GLU A 36 58.52 -5.34 1.46
C GLU A 36 59.14 -6.37 2.43
N SER A 37 58.42 -7.43 2.85
CA SER A 37 58.83 -8.26 4.00
C SER A 37 59.06 -9.77 3.80
N SER A 38 58.88 -10.40 2.62
CA SER A 38 59.25 -11.85 2.42
C SER A 38 59.24 -12.33 0.95
N ASN A 39 60.14 -13.31 0.65
CA ASN A 39 60.38 -14.17 -0.53
C ASN A 39 59.92 -13.67 -1.93
N GLN A 40 60.90 -13.40 -2.81
CA GLN A 40 60.72 -12.64 -4.06
C GLN A 40 60.21 -13.44 -5.29
N ILE A 41 60.40 -14.77 -5.34
CA ILE A 41 60.17 -15.54 -6.59
C ILE A 41 58.72 -16.03 -6.72
N GLU A 42 58.14 -16.67 -5.69
CA GLU A 42 56.73 -17.14 -5.72
C GLU A 42 55.71 -15.98 -5.66
N LYS A 43 56.11 -14.84 -5.11
CA LYS A 43 55.27 -13.66 -4.91
C LYS A 43 55.12 -12.84 -6.20
N GLY A 44 56.12 -12.86 -7.08
CA GLY A 44 56.07 -12.21 -8.39
C GLY A 44 55.00 -12.82 -9.29
N ASP A 45 54.92 -14.15 -9.32
CA ASP A 45 53.89 -14.87 -10.07
C ASP A 45 52.49 -14.65 -9.47
N ASN A 46 52.35 -14.65 -8.14
CA ASN A 46 51.07 -14.35 -7.47
C ASN A 46 50.55 -12.93 -7.80
N ILE A 47 51.44 -11.93 -7.81
CA ILE A 47 51.08 -10.55 -8.17
C ILE A 47 50.64 -10.45 -9.64
N GLN A 48 51.29 -11.21 -10.54
CA GLN A 48 50.91 -11.24 -11.95
C GLN A 48 49.54 -11.93 -12.16
N VAL A 49 49.26 -13.01 -11.44
CA VAL A 49 47.97 -13.71 -11.45
C VAL A 49 46.85 -12.79 -10.95
N VAL A 50 47.02 -12.15 -9.79
CA VAL A 50 46.03 -11.19 -9.25
C VAL A 50 45.79 -10.02 -10.22
N LYS A 51 46.84 -9.52 -10.89
CA LYS A 51 46.72 -8.45 -11.89
C LYS A 51 45.96 -8.90 -13.14
N LEU A 52 46.13 -10.14 -13.57
CA LEU A 52 45.39 -10.71 -14.69
C LEU A 52 43.90 -10.88 -14.33
N GLU A 53 43.60 -11.41 -13.15
CA GLU A 53 42.25 -11.55 -12.62
C GLU A 53 41.54 -10.19 -12.46
N LEU A 54 42.27 -9.16 -12.02
CA LEU A 54 41.71 -7.81 -11.89
C LEU A 54 41.34 -7.22 -13.28
N LYS A 55 42.11 -7.55 -14.33
CA LYS A 55 41.77 -7.18 -15.71
C LYS A 55 40.55 -7.93 -16.23
N THR A 56 40.44 -9.24 -15.98
CA THR A 56 39.29 -10.04 -16.41
C THR A 56 38.02 -9.55 -15.68
N GLN A 57 38.11 -9.30 -14.37
CA GLN A 57 37.02 -8.76 -13.56
C GLN A 57 36.58 -7.36 -14.03
N ARG A 58 37.51 -6.46 -14.34
CA ARG A 58 37.18 -5.15 -14.94
C ARG A 58 36.49 -5.27 -16.30
N SER A 59 36.91 -6.22 -17.13
CA SER A 59 36.27 -6.50 -18.41
C SER A 59 34.84 -7.03 -18.22
N TYR A 60 34.65 -7.92 -17.24
CA TYR A 60 33.36 -8.48 -16.88
C TYR A 60 32.38 -7.41 -16.38
N VAL A 61 32.80 -6.55 -15.44
CA VAL A 61 31.99 -5.41 -14.96
C VAL A 61 31.64 -4.44 -16.10
N LYS A 62 32.56 -4.18 -17.04
CA LYS A 62 32.26 -3.38 -18.24
C LYS A 62 31.18 -4.03 -19.11
N ASN A 63 31.20 -5.35 -19.28
CA ASN A 63 30.17 -6.08 -20.02
C ASN A 63 28.81 -6.00 -19.30
N LEU A 64 28.80 -6.18 -17.98
CA LEU A 64 27.60 -6.06 -17.15
C LEU A 64 26.99 -4.65 -17.22
N LYS A 65 27.82 -3.59 -17.15
CA LYS A 65 27.36 -2.21 -17.34
C LYS A 65 26.63 -2.03 -18.68
N LYS A 66 27.20 -2.54 -19.78
CA LYS A 66 26.59 -2.49 -21.13
C LYS A 66 25.29 -3.27 -21.29
N ARG A 67 25.02 -4.25 -20.40
CA ARG A 67 23.85 -5.14 -20.50
C ARG A 67 22.76 -4.82 -19.46
N SER A 68 23.08 -4.00 -18.46
CA SER A 68 22.19 -3.56 -17.38
C SER A 68 21.48 -2.24 -17.74
N LEU A 69 20.72 -1.70 -16.79
CA LEU A 69 20.09 -0.39 -16.92
C LEU A 69 21.10 0.77 -17.01
N TRP A 70 22.37 0.57 -16.63
CA TRP A 70 23.41 1.61 -16.63
C TRP A 70 23.77 2.17 -18.00
N SER A 71 23.55 1.41 -19.08
CA SER A 71 23.81 1.86 -20.46
C SER A 71 22.52 2.09 -21.24
N LYS A 72 21.37 2.13 -20.56
CA LYS A 72 20.07 2.41 -21.17
C LYS A 72 19.80 3.91 -21.13
N THR A 73 19.19 4.42 -22.19
CA THR A 73 18.78 5.83 -22.24
C THR A 73 17.56 6.04 -21.35
N LEU A 74 17.32 7.27 -20.92
CA LEU A 74 16.21 7.62 -20.04
C LEU A 74 14.86 7.17 -20.62
N GLU A 75 14.70 7.29 -21.94
CA GLU A 75 13.50 6.90 -22.68
C GLU A 75 13.19 5.41 -22.51
N GLN A 76 14.21 4.55 -22.58
CA GLN A 76 14.06 3.10 -22.44
C GLN A 76 13.71 2.69 -21.00
N VAL A 77 14.18 3.46 -20.01
CA VAL A 77 13.83 3.25 -18.60
C VAL A 77 12.39 3.68 -18.33
N VAL A 78 11.99 4.86 -18.82
CA VAL A 78 10.63 5.38 -18.68
C VAL A 78 9.61 4.47 -19.35
N GLU A 79 9.88 3.95 -20.55
CA GLU A 79 9.01 2.98 -21.22
C GLU A 79 8.71 1.75 -20.32
N LYS A 80 9.72 1.25 -19.61
CA LYS A 80 9.56 0.10 -18.70
C LYS A 80 8.84 0.48 -17.40
N LEU A 81 9.01 1.72 -16.90
CA LEU A 81 8.25 2.20 -15.75
C LEU A 81 6.76 2.35 -16.07
N VAL A 82 6.42 2.80 -17.29
CA VAL A 82 5.04 2.86 -17.77
C VAL A 82 4.40 1.47 -17.76
N ASP A 83 5.11 0.43 -18.23
CA ASP A 83 4.64 -0.96 -18.18
C ASP A 83 4.31 -1.42 -16.74
N ILE A 84 5.13 -1.03 -15.75
CA ILE A 84 4.91 -1.37 -14.33
C ILE A 84 3.68 -0.64 -13.79
N VAL A 85 3.56 0.67 -14.06
CA VAL A 85 2.44 1.48 -13.59
C VAL A 85 1.12 0.97 -14.18
N GLN A 86 1.10 0.60 -15.46
CA GLN A 86 -0.06 -0.02 -16.10
C GLN A 86 -0.40 -1.37 -15.47
N TYR A 87 0.60 -2.20 -15.19
CA TYR A 87 0.39 -3.48 -14.49
C TYR A 87 -0.19 -3.28 -13.08
N LEU A 88 0.38 -2.37 -12.29
CA LEU A 88 -0.13 -2.03 -10.96
C LEU A 88 -1.58 -1.53 -11.02
N HIS A 89 -1.91 -0.69 -12.00
CA HIS A 89 -3.27 -0.21 -12.21
C HIS A 89 -4.25 -1.35 -12.48
N VAL A 90 -3.86 -2.33 -13.31
CA VAL A 90 -4.68 -3.53 -13.57
C VAL A 90 -4.80 -4.42 -12.32
N GLU A 91 -3.70 -4.68 -11.61
CA GLU A 91 -3.66 -5.50 -10.40
C GLU A 91 -4.51 -4.90 -9.26
N ILE A 92 -4.47 -3.57 -9.11
CA ILE A 92 -5.38 -2.80 -8.26
C ILE A 92 -6.82 -3.09 -8.70
N ASN A 93 -7.19 -2.84 -9.96
CA ASN A 93 -8.56 -3.03 -10.41
C ASN A 93 -9.07 -4.49 -10.26
N VAL A 94 -8.20 -5.48 -10.37
CA VAL A 94 -8.52 -6.90 -10.14
C VAL A 94 -8.71 -7.20 -8.64
N SER A 95 -7.83 -6.73 -7.77
CA SER A 95 -7.98 -6.88 -6.31
C SER A 95 -9.22 -6.14 -5.76
N TYR A 96 -9.64 -5.07 -6.44
CA TYR A 96 -10.90 -4.36 -6.19
C TYR A 96 -12.10 -4.92 -6.99
N GLY A 97 -11.93 -5.97 -7.80
CA GLY A 97 -12.92 -6.43 -8.77
C GLY A 97 -13.27 -7.93 -8.71
N THR A 98 -14.44 -8.21 -8.12
CA THR A 98 -15.39 -9.30 -8.48
C THR A 98 -15.19 -10.70 -7.90
N TYR A 99 -16.23 -11.18 -7.17
CA TYR A 99 -16.95 -12.45 -7.38
C TYR A 99 -18.38 -12.23 -6.82
N ASP A 100 -19.42 -12.07 -7.65
CA ASP A 100 -20.21 -13.05 -8.43
C ASP A 100 -21.37 -13.68 -7.65
N GLY A 101 -22.56 -13.70 -8.29
CA GLY A 101 -23.74 -14.45 -7.88
C GLY A 101 -25.02 -13.66 -7.58
N GLY A 102 -25.66 -13.03 -8.58
CA GLY A 102 -27.08 -12.68 -8.50
C GLY A 102 -27.54 -11.45 -9.28
N GLU A 103 -27.83 -11.66 -10.56
CA GLU A 103 -28.61 -10.83 -11.49
C GLU A 103 -28.20 -9.38 -11.78
N LEU A 104 -27.88 -9.19 -13.05
CA LEU A 104 -27.66 -7.96 -13.78
C LEU A 104 -28.78 -6.95 -13.56
N SER A 105 -28.49 -5.84 -12.87
CA SER A 105 -29.02 -4.50 -13.18
C SER A 105 -28.36 -3.44 -12.30
N SER A 106 -27.81 -2.43 -12.97
CA SER A 106 -27.32 -1.17 -12.39
C SER A 106 -25.92 -1.21 -11.77
N ALA A 107 -24.96 -0.97 -12.67
CA ALA A 107 -23.64 -0.43 -12.38
C ALA A 107 -23.75 0.91 -11.62
N VAL A 108 -24.01 0.84 -10.32
CA VAL A 108 -23.78 1.97 -9.41
C VAL A 108 -22.65 1.58 -8.48
N ASN A 109 -21.43 1.83 -8.96
CA ASN A 109 -20.31 2.30 -8.17
C ASN A 109 -20.30 1.82 -6.71
N CYS A 110 -19.92 0.57 -6.47
CA CYS A 110 -19.47 0.18 -5.15
C CYS A 110 -18.04 0.70 -4.95
N GLN A 111 -17.92 2.02 -4.78
CA GLN A 111 -16.78 2.68 -4.15
C GLN A 111 -16.69 2.17 -2.72
N ARG A 112 -16.11 0.99 -2.55
CA ARG A 112 -15.96 0.39 -1.25
C ARG A 112 -14.73 1.01 -0.61
N LEU A 113 -15.01 1.96 0.29
CA LEU A 113 -14.00 2.60 1.10
C LEU A 113 -13.13 1.52 1.78
N GLY A 114 -11.80 1.71 1.77
CA GLY A 114 -10.89 0.88 2.56
C GLY A 114 -11.23 0.94 4.07
N PRO A 115 -10.60 0.12 4.93
CA PRO A 115 -10.94 0.04 6.36
C PRO A 115 -11.04 1.40 7.07
N ALA A 116 -10.12 2.32 6.77
CA ALA A 116 -10.12 3.68 7.29
C ALA A 116 -11.31 4.53 6.77
N GLY A 117 -11.66 4.40 5.49
CA GLY A 117 -12.80 5.11 4.92
C GLY A 117 -14.14 4.53 5.39
N LEU A 118 -14.24 3.22 5.62
CA LEU A 118 -15.39 2.60 6.27
C LEU A 118 -15.56 3.12 7.70
N ALA A 119 -14.49 3.15 8.49
CA ALA A 119 -14.51 3.71 9.84
C ALA A 119 -14.98 5.17 9.84
N LEU A 120 -14.50 5.98 8.89
CA LEU A 120 -14.94 7.35 8.71
C LEU A 120 -16.42 7.45 8.31
N HIS A 121 -16.89 6.57 7.44
CA HIS A 121 -18.29 6.55 7.03
C HIS A 121 -19.20 6.25 8.23
N TYR A 122 -18.85 5.26 9.06
CA TYR A 122 -19.55 5.00 10.32
C TYR A 122 -19.50 6.19 11.28
N ALA A 123 -18.35 6.83 11.43
CA ALA A 123 -18.20 8.01 12.29
C ALA A 123 -19.14 9.15 11.85
N ASN A 124 -19.23 9.41 10.54
CA ASN A 124 -20.15 10.41 9.99
C ASN A 124 -21.61 10.04 10.24
N THR A 125 -22.01 8.77 10.07
CA THR A 125 -23.36 8.31 10.40
C THR A 125 -23.67 8.53 11.88
N ILE A 126 -22.74 8.20 12.78
CA ILE A 126 -22.90 8.38 14.24
C ILE A 126 -23.12 9.85 14.60
N ILE A 127 -22.32 10.75 14.01
CA ILE A 127 -22.44 12.20 14.24
C ILE A 127 -23.77 12.74 13.71
N GLN A 128 -24.24 12.27 12.54
CA GLN A 128 -25.54 12.66 12.00
C GLN A 128 -26.69 12.21 12.92
N ILE A 129 -26.65 10.96 13.39
CA ILE A 129 -27.63 10.44 14.35
C ILE A 129 -27.64 11.29 15.62
N TYR A 130 -26.48 11.61 16.17
CA TYR A 130 -26.36 12.46 17.35
C TYR A 130 -26.95 13.86 17.13
N SER A 131 -26.69 14.49 15.99
CA SER A 131 -27.24 15.80 15.67
C SER A 131 -28.78 15.77 15.60
N ILE A 132 -29.37 14.72 15.03
CA ILE A 132 -30.82 14.56 14.93
C ILE A 132 -31.44 14.42 16.32
N VAL A 133 -30.87 13.56 17.17
CA VAL A 133 -31.37 13.32 18.53
C VAL A 133 -31.23 14.52 19.45
N SER A 134 -30.09 15.21 19.37
CA SER A 134 -29.76 16.30 20.31
C SER A 134 -30.41 17.63 19.95
N ARG A 135 -30.66 17.89 18.66
CA ARG A 135 -31.17 19.18 18.19
C ARG A 135 -32.63 19.16 17.79
N SER A 136 -33.25 17.98 17.66
CA SER A 136 -34.59 17.90 17.10
C SER A 136 -35.58 17.09 17.92
N GLY A 137 -36.73 17.71 18.20
CA GLY A 137 -37.95 17.02 18.63
C GLY A 137 -38.71 16.36 17.47
N TYR A 138 -38.33 16.65 16.22
CA TYR A 138 -39.01 16.16 15.01
C TYR A 138 -38.02 15.91 13.86
N VAL A 139 -38.03 14.74 13.24
CA VAL A 139 -37.08 14.42 12.16
C VAL A 139 -37.73 14.69 10.80
N PRO A 140 -37.32 15.74 10.05
CA PRO A 140 -37.89 15.99 8.74
C PRO A 140 -37.45 14.91 7.72
N ALA A 141 -38.31 14.66 6.72
CA ALA A 141 -38.15 13.54 5.78
C ALA A 141 -36.80 13.57 5.04
N ASN A 142 -36.36 14.75 4.62
CA ASN A 142 -35.06 14.94 3.97
C ASN A 142 -33.87 14.46 4.83
N SER A 143 -33.92 14.67 6.14
CA SER A 143 -32.86 14.29 7.09
C SER A 143 -32.86 12.79 7.34
N ARG A 144 -34.05 12.18 7.39
CA ARG A 144 -34.21 10.72 7.45
C ARG A 144 -33.68 10.05 6.19
N ASP A 145 -34.00 10.60 5.02
CA ASP A 145 -33.59 10.03 3.74
C ASP A 145 -32.08 10.20 3.55
N ALA A 146 -31.52 11.37 3.90
CA ALA A 146 -30.08 11.60 3.92
C ALA A 146 -29.36 10.62 4.87
N LEU A 147 -29.90 10.38 6.06
CA LEU A 147 -29.35 9.42 7.00
C LEU A 147 -29.37 8.00 6.44
N TYR A 148 -30.48 7.59 5.83
CA TYR A 148 -30.62 6.24 5.25
C TYR A 148 -29.70 6.04 4.03
N GLN A 149 -29.56 7.05 3.17
CA GLN A 149 -28.60 7.03 2.07
C GLN A 149 -27.15 7.09 2.56
N GLY A 150 -26.90 7.72 3.71
CA GLY A 150 -25.61 7.77 4.38
C GLY A 150 -25.22 6.52 5.17
N LEU A 151 -26.04 5.45 5.13
CA LEU A 151 -25.69 4.17 5.74
C LEU A 151 -24.79 3.33 4.82
N PRO A 152 -23.77 2.65 5.37
CA PRO A 152 -23.00 1.69 4.59
C PRO A 152 -23.91 0.62 3.95
N PRO A 153 -23.66 0.19 2.71
CA PRO A 153 -24.56 -0.70 1.97
C PRO A 153 -24.94 -1.98 2.72
N ARG A 154 -23.98 -2.58 3.44
CA ARG A 154 -24.22 -3.77 4.27
C ARG A 154 -25.21 -3.52 5.41
N VAL A 155 -25.12 -2.36 6.06
CA VAL A 155 -26.06 -1.97 7.11
C VAL A 155 -27.41 -1.70 6.50
N ARG A 156 -27.47 -0.94 5.39
CA ARG A 156 -28.71 -0.59 4.69
C ARG A 156 -29.52 -1.83 4.28
N LEU A 157 -28.85 -2.88 3.83
CA LEU A 157 -29.48 -4.16 3.43
C LEU A 157 -29.90 -5.02 4.63
N ALA A 158 -29.11 -5.04 5.71
CA ALA A 158 -29.41 -5.85 6.89
C ALA A 158 -30.45 -5.19 7.82
N LEU A 159 -30.55 -3.86 7.80
CA LEU A 159 -31.37 -3.07 8.72
C LEU A 159 -32.86 -3.46 8.71
N PRO A 160 -33.55 -3.65 7.57
CA PRO A 160 -34.97 -4.01 7.57
C PRO A 160 -35.24 -5.33 8.29
N ASN A 161 -34.40 -6.35 8.05
CA ASN A 161 -34.53 -7.64 8.69
C ASN A 161 -34.21 -7.55 10.19
N LYS A 162 -33.16 -6.80 10.55
CA LYS A 162 -32.77 -6.60 11.95
C LYS A 162 -33.84 -5.86 12.75
N LEU A 163 -34.48 -4.85 12.18
CA LEU A 163 -35.59 -4.11 12.80
C LEU A 163 -36.84 -4.98 12.99
N ARG A 164 -37.13 -5.89 12.04
CA ARG A 164 -38.24 -6.84 12.17
C ARG A 164 -38.02 -7.87 13.27
N THR A 165 -36.77 -8.31 13.47
CA THR A 165 -36.40 -9.29 14.50
C THR A 165 -36.06 -8.66 15.85
N SER A 166 -35.73 -7.36 15.88
CA SER A 166 -35.46 -6.65 17.12
C SER A 166 -36.79 -6.39 17.83
N SER A 167 -37.11 -7.27 18.77
CA SER A 167 -38.10 -7.00 19.80
C SER A 167 -37.61 -5.80 20.63
N MET A 168 -37.95 -4.59 20.21
CA MET A 168 -37.98 -3.47 21.15
C MET A 168 -39.14 -3.73 22.10
N PRO A 169 -38.96 -3.59 23.42
CA PRO A 169 -40.07 -3.74 24.36
C PRO A 169 -41.20 -2.81 23.92
N ARG A 170 -42.39 -3.37 23.68
CA ARG A 170 -43.53 -2.67 23.07
C ARG A 170 -44.05 -1.46 23.86
N GLU A 171 -43.47 -1.17 25.02
CA GLU A 171 -43.97 -0.24 26.04
C GLU A 171 -42.98 0.89 26.38
N LEU A 172 -41.90 1.08 25.61
CA LEU A 172 -41.00 2.22 25.87
C LEU A 172 -41.60 3.52 25.36
N THR A 173 -41.69 4.51 26.25
CA THR A 173 -42.03 5.89 25.89
C THR A 173 -40.94 6.51 25.03
N ILE A 174 -41.29 7.51 24.22
CA ILE A 174 -40.36 8.25 23.36
C ILE A 174 -39.17 8.80 24.19
N ASP A 175 -39.44 9.26 25.41
CA ASP A 175 -38.41 9.80 26.31
C ASP A 175 -37.46 8.73 26.83
N GLN A 176 -37.95 7.51 27.11
CA GLN A 176 -37.09 6.39 27.49
C GLN A 176 -36.19 5.95 26.32
N ILE A 177 -36.73 5.90 25.11
CA ILE A 177 -35.96 5.60 23.89
C ILE A 177 -34.88 6.67 23.68
N ARG A 178 -35.22 7.95 23.85
CA ARG A 178 -34.26 9.07 23.76
C ARG A 178 -33.16 8.95 24.80
N ALA A 179 -33.51 8.68 26.06
CA ALA A 179 -32.53 8.53 27.14
C ALA A 179 -31.57 7.36 26.91
N MET A 180 -32.07 6.22 26.40
CA MET A 180 -31.22 5.08 26.01
C MET A 180 -30.27 5.44 24.88
N MET A 181 -30.77 6.18 23.89
CA MET A 181 -30.01 6.63 22.74
C MET A 181 -28.92 7.63 23.15
N GLU A 182 -29.24 8.62 23.99
CA GLU A 182 -28.29 9.58 24.54
C GLU A 182 -27.19 8.91 25.36
N ARG A 183 -27.53 7.93 26.22
CA ARG A 183 -26.53 7.16 26.98
C ARG A 183 -25.53 6.46 26.06
N THR A 184 -26.02 5.88 24.96
CA THR A 184 -25.17 5.19 23.99
C THR A 184 -24.31 6.17 23.20
N LEU A 185 -24.89 7.28 22.75
CA LEU A 185 -24.18 8.29 21.97
C LEU A 185 -23.15 9.06 22.79
N LYS A 186 -23.35 9.22 24.11
CA LYS A 186 -22.43 9.94 25.01
C LYS A 186 -20.98 9.48 24.88
N TRP A 187 -20.73 8.19 24.70
CA TRP A 187 -19.38 7.64 24.53
C TRP A 187 -19.01 7.39 23.06
N LEU A 188 -20.00 7.14 22.19
CA LEU A 188 -19.76 6.89 20.76
C LEU A 188 -19.31 8.16 20.01
N VAL A 189 -19.89 9.31 20.35
CA VAL A 189 -19.69 10.57 19.63
C VAL A 189 -18.26 11.08 19.75
N PRO A 190 -17.61 11.13 20.92
CA PRO A 190 -16.19 11.51 21.01
C PRO A 190 -15.27 10.62 20.16
N MET A 191 -15.55 9.31 20.09
CA MET A 191 -14.78 8.37 19.27
C MET A 191 -14.99 8.62 17.77
N ALA A 192 -16.24 8.88 17.36
CA ALA A 192 -16.56 9.26 15.98
C ALA A 192 -15.88 10.59 15.60
N ILE A 193 -15.92 11.60 16.46
CA ILE A 193 -15.23 12.88 16.26
C ILE A 193 -13.73 12.63 16.07
N ASN A 194 -13.07 11.86 16.94
CA ASN A 194 -11.66 11.53 16.78
C ASN A 194 -11.37 10.85 15.43
N THR A 195 -12.24 9.94 14.99
CA THR A 195 -12.11 9.25 13.70
C THR A 195 -12.24 10.22 12.52
N THR A 196 -13.07 11.25 12.63
CA THR A 196 -13.15 12.34 11.62
C THR A 196 -11.96 13.29 11.66
N TRP A 197 -11.36 13.53 12.83
CA TRP A 197 -10.21 14.42 13.01
C TRP A 197 -8.92 13.90 12.38
N TYR A 198 -8.65 12.59 12.43
CA TYR A 198 -7.45 12.04 11.80
C TYR A 198 -7.42 12.22 10.27
N ARG A 199 -8.56 12.50 9.62
CA ARG A 199 -8.61 12.83 8.19
C ARG A 199 -8.12 14.24 7.89
N THR A 200 -8.29 15.21 8.79
CA THR A 200 -7.93 16.61 8.53
C THR A 200 -6.45 16.92 8.80
N HIS A 201 -5.69 15.95 9.32
CA HIS A 201 -4.27 16.11 9.68
C HIS A 201 -3.33 15.12 8.96
N ILE A 202 -3.80 14.50 7.86
CA ILE A 202 -3.00 13.74 6.88
C ILE A 202 -3.14 14.46 5.54
#